data_AF-A0A931WZZ8-F1
#
_entry.id   AF-A0A931WZZ8-F1
#
_cell.length_a   1.000
_cell.length_b   1.000
_cell.length_c   1.000
_cell.angle_alpha   90.00
_cell.angle_beta   90.00
_cell.angle_gamma   90.00
#
_symmetry.space_group_name_H-M   'P 1'
#
loop_
_entity.id
_entity.type
_entity.pdbx_description
1 polymer ?
#
loop_
_entity_poly.entity_id
_entity_poly.type
_entity_poly.pdbx_seq_one_letter_code
_entity_poly.pdbx_strand_id
1 'polypeptide(L)'
;MTGEKLYQSLIEIGLEDYLKQIGNGNIYQEAHMLKIDSFVKNLSDDQKKILKDKISKKKNETHAQHNDMLHEISIACAFYDKVNFLPETNEKTPDFCSNDICVEVKTIDNSDIERKRQDELNKGPYCNISPALNQKEVEDIKKEFIECVGKKFTEHINKAKEQLNPGGGHIWIIYAIDSPPKFYEKINKEIENRFDEIIKKLQPKNFCIRYINFESLREKIAN
;
A
#
# COMPACT_ATOMS: atom_id res chain seq x y z
N MET A 1 -11.90 -22.93 25.79
CA MET A 1 -11.72 -21.46 25.69
C MET A 1 -12.64 -20.98 24.58
N THR A 2 -13.58 -20.11 24.93
CA THR A 2 -14.71 -19.67 24.10
C THR A 2 -14.26 -18.71 23.00
N GLY A 3 -14.26 -19.18 21.75
CA GLY A 3 -15.01 -18.60 20.63
C GLY A 3 -15.01 -17.10 20.33
N GLU A 4 -14.11 -16.28 20.88
CA GLU A 4 -13.86 -14.95 20.29
C GLU A 4 -13.25 -15.18 18.90
N LYS A 5 -13.97 -14.80 17.84
CA LYS A 5 -13.42 -14.88 16.50
C LYS A 5 -12.18 -14.01 16.47
N LEU A 6 -11.04 -14.61 16.14
CA LEU A 6 -9.81 -13.90 15.84
C LEU A 6 -10.12 -12.75 14.88
N TYR A 7 -9.68 -11.53 15.23
CA TYR A 7 -9.93 -10.30 14.46
C TYR A 7 -11.39 -9.85 14.39
N GLN A 8 -12.14 -9.99 15.48
CA GLN A 8 -13.56 -9.65 15.54
C GLN A 8 -13.86 -8.23 15.04
N SER A 9 -13.08 -7.22 15.43
CA SER A 9 -13.33 -5.83 15.02
C SER A 9 -13.05 -5.60 13.54
N LEU A 10 -12.02 -6.27 12.97
CA LEU A 10 -11.76 -6.23 11.52
C LEU A 10 -12.85 -6.96 10.72
N ILE A 11 -13.34 -8.09 11.22
CA ILE A 11 -14.46 -8.83 10.62
C ILE A 11 -15.72 -7.96 10.62
N GLU A 12 -16.02 -7.26 11.71
CA GLU A 12 -17.23 -6.42 11.85
C GLU A 12 -17.29 -5.24 10.87
N ILE A 13 -16.13 -4.67 10.53
CA ILE A 13 -16.02 -3.62 9.48
C ILE A 13 -15.96 -4.20 8.07
N GLY A 14 -15.93 -5.53 7.89
CA GLY A 14 -16.06 -6.19 6.59
C GLY A 14 -14.75 -6.70 5.97
N LEU A 15 -13.66 -6.84 6.72
CA LEU A 15 -12.38 -7.37 6.22
C LEU A 15 -12.27 -8.91 6.30
N GLU A 16 -13.35 -9.65 6.56
CA GLU A 16 -13.29 -11.11 6.71
C GLU A 16 -12.75 -11.83 5.46
N ASP A 17 -13.22 -11.44 4.28
CA ASP A 17 -12.78 -12.06 3.01
C ASP A 17 -11.30 -11.80 2.75
N TYR A 18 -10.83 -10.61 3.11
CA TYR A 18 -9.43 -10.22 3.03
C TYR A 18 -8.54 -11.08 3.93
N LEU A 19 -8.94 -11.25 5.20
CA LEU A 19 -8.22 -12.07 6.17
C LEU A 19 -8.09 -13.52 5.71
N LYS A 20 -9.16 -14.08 5.12
CA LYS A 20 -9.14 -15.42 4.53
C LYS A 20 -8.25 -15.50 3.31
N GLN A 21 -8.23 -14.47 2.46
CA GLN A 21 -7.43 -14.46 1.24
C GLN A 21 -5.94 -14.56 1.54
N ILE A 22 -5.43 -13.78 2.49
CA ILE A 22 -4.01 -13.84 2.90
C ILE A 22 -3.65 -15.26 3.35
N GLY A 23 -4.55 -15.91 4.10
CA GLY A 23 -4.33 -17.26 4.60
C GLY A 23 -4.82 -18.39 3.70
N ASN A 24 -5.04 -18.15 2.40
CA ASN A 24 -5.50 -19.15 1.44
C ASN A 24 -6.75 -19.91 1.90
N GLY A 25 -7.76 -19.17 2.34
CA GLY A 25 -9.03 -19.66 2.87
C GLY A 25 -9.07 -19.77 4.41
N ASN A 26 -7.93 -19.67 5.09
CA ASN A 26 -7.85 -19.70 6.55
C ASN A 26 -7.51 -18.31 7.12
N ILE A 27 -7.88 -18.08 8.38
CA ILE A 27 -7.47 -16.87 9.12
C ILE A 27 -6.36 -17.28 10.08
N TYR A 28 -5.16 -16.74 9.88
CA TYR A 28 -4.01 -17.00 10.73
C TYR A 28 -3.77 -15.86 11.72
N GLN A 29 -3.29 -16.20 12.90
CA GLN A 29 -2.93 -15.21 13.89
C GLN A 29 -1.53 -14.64 13.62
N GLU A 30 -1.49 -13.35 13.35
CA GLU A 30 -0.30 -12.52 13.17
C GLU A 30 -0.28 -11.35 14.17
N ALA A 31 0.90 -11.04 14.72
CA ALA A 31 1.07 -10.04 15.77
C ALA A 31 0.63 -8.63 15.34
N HIS A 32 1.02 -8.21 14.14
CA HIS A 32 0.65 -6.89 13.61
C HIS A 32 -0.88 -6.77 13.38
N MET A 33 -1.53 -7.84 12.92
CA MET A 33 -2.99 -7.86 12.73
C MET A 33 -3.76 -7.80 14.05
N LEU A 34 -3.23 -8.36 15.14
CA LEU A 34 -3.84 -8.21 16.47
C LEU A 34 -3.80 -6.75 16.95
N LYS A 35 -2.73 -6.03 16.64
CA LYS A 35 -2.59 -4.60 16.96
C LYS A 35 -3.53 -3.76 16.12
N ILE A 36 -3.67 -4.06 14.83
CA ILE A 36 -4.64 -3.41 13.94
C ILE A 36 -6.07 -3.67 14.40
N ASP A 37 -6.42 -4.90 14.77
CA ASP A 37 -7.74 -5.23 15.31
C ASP A 37 -8.02 -4.49 16.62
N SER A 38 -7.05 -4.44 17.54
CA SER A 38 -7.16 -3.64 18.76
C SER A 38 -7.29 -2.15 18.49
N PHE A 39 -6.63 -1.62 17.46
CA PHE A 39 -6.77 -0.23 17.04
C PHE A 39 -8.20 0.03 16.56
N VAL A 40 -8.73 -0.79 15.66
CA VAL A 40 -10.11 -0.68 15.17
C VAL A 40 -11.13 -0.84 16.30
N LYS A 41 -10.90 -1.77 17.23
CA LYS A 41 -11.73 -1.96 18.43
C LYS A 41 -11.91 -0.67 19.23
N ASN A 42 -10.84 0.12 19.35
CA ASN A 42 -10.79 1.35 20.14
C ASN A 42 -11.31 2.58 19.39
N LEU A 43 -11.62 2.48 18.10
CA LEU A 43 -12.29 3.55 17.36
C LEU A 43 -13.73 3.74 17.86
N SER A 44 -14.25 4.96 17.70
CA SER A 44 -15.67 5.23 17.96
C SER A 44 -16.57 4.47 16.98
N ASP A 45 -17.84 4.27 17.35
CA ASP A 45 -18.80 3.57 16.50
C ASP A 45 -19.02 4.28 15.17
N ASP A 46 -18.99 5.61 15.15
CA ASP A 46 -19.07 6.41 13.91
C ASP A 46 -17.88 6.13 12.99
N GLN A 47 -16.67 6.02 13.53
CA GLN A 47 -15.46 5.73 12.74
C GLN A 47 -15.48 4.29 12.21
N LYS A 48 -15.91 3.32 13.01
CA LYS A 48 -16.11 1.93 12.56
C LYS A 48 -17.16 1.87 11.44
N LYS A 49 -18.24 2.65 11.55
CA LYS A 49 -19.26 2.76 10.51
C LYS A 49 -18.70 3.34 9.21
N ILE A 50 -17.90 4.42 9.29
CA ILE A 50 -17.24 5.00 8.11
C ILE A 50 -16.34 3.96 7.43
N LEU A 51 -15.49 3.26 8.18
CA LEU A 51 -14.63 2.19 7.63
C LEU A 51 -15.45 1.09 6.95
N LYS A 52 -16.52 0.64 7.61
CA LYS A 52 -17.44 -0.36 7.05
C LYS A 52 -18.08 0.10 5.76
N ASP A 53 -18.50 1.36 5.70
CA ASP A 53 -19.08 1.96 4.51
C ASP A 53 -18.04 2.04 3.37
N LYS A 54 -16.80 2.47 3.65
CA LYS A 54 -15.70 2.48 2.66
C LYS A 54 -15.44 1.08 2.08
N ILE A 55 -15.30 0.07 2.94
CA ILE A 55 -15.06 -1.32 2.52
C ILE A 55 -16.23 -1.86 1.70
N SER A 56 -17.47 -1.61 2.14
CA SER A 56 -18.67 -2.11 1.46
C SER A 56 -18.84 -1.54 0.04
N LYS A 57 -18.44 -0.29 -0.20
CA LYS A 57 -18.47 0.34 -1.53
C LYS A 57 -17.49 -0.32 -2.50
N LYS A 58 -16.36 -0.81 -1.99
CA LYS A 58 -15.31 -1.49 -2.76
C LYS A 58 -15.56 -3.00 -2.94
N LYS A 59 -16.67 -3.53 -2.41
CA LYS A 59 -16.97 -4.97 -2.39
C LYS A 59 -17.09 -5.64 -3.76
N ASN A 60 -17.47 -4.88 -4.79
CA ASN A 60 -17.56 -5.36 -6.17
C ASN A 60 -16.29 -5.09 -6.98
N GLU A 61 -15.30 -4.43 -6.37
CA GLU A 61 -14.03 -4.12 -7.01
C GLU A 61 -13.04 -5.29 -6.85
N THR A 62 -11.89 -5.21 -7.53
CA THR A 62 -10.91 -6.30 -7.51
C THR A 62 -10.29 -6.45 -6.13
N HIS A 63 -9.87 -7.67 -5.77
CA HIS A 63 -9.27 -7.96 -4.45
C HIS A 63 -8.04 -7.10 -4.10
N ALA A 64 -7.34 -6.53 -5.09
CA ALA A 64 -6.25 -5.59 -4.87
C ALA A 64 -6.70 -4.33 -4.08
N GLN A 65 -7.95 -3.88 -4.25
CA GLN A 65 -8.48 -2.68 -3.61
C GLN A 65 -8.92 -2.90 -2.16
N HIS A 66 -9.07 -4.17 -1.71
CA HIS A 66 -9.24 -4.48 -0.28
C HIS A 66 -7.91 -4.39 0.50
N ASN A 67 -6.76 -4.62 -0.14
CA ASN A 67 -5.44 -4.36 0.47
C ASN A 67 -5.29 -2.87 0.82
N ASP A 68 -5.77 -1.98 -0.04
CA ASP A 68 -5.65 -0.53 0.18
C ASP A 68 -6.34 -0.09 1.47
N MET A 69 -7.49 -0.69 1.80
CA MET A 69 -8.19 -0.39 3.07
C MET A 69 -7.41 -0.85 4.29
N LEU A 70 -6.81 -2.05 4.25
CA LEU A 70 -5.95 -2.48 5.35
C LEU A 70 -4.72 -1.58 5.47
N HIS A 71 -4.13 -1.16 4.35
CA HIS A 71 -2.98 -0.27 4.32
C HIS A 71 -3.27 1.10 4.92
N GLU A 72 -4.44 1.69 4.64
CA GLU A 72 -4.91 2.91 5.29
C GLU A 72 -4.98 2.76 6.81
N ILE A 73 -5.65 1.69 7.28
CA ILE A 73 -5.76 1.40 8.71
C ILE A 73 -4.38 1.12 9.32
N SER A 74 -3.49 0.46 8.59
CA SER A 74 -2.14 0.13 9.04
C SER A 74 -1.29 1.38 9.24
N ILE A 75 -1.33 2.34 8.31
CA ILE A 75 -0.63 3.63 8.46
C ILE A 75 -1.24 4.43 9.61
N ALA A 76 -2.56 4.49 9.70
CA ALA A 76 -3.26 5.13 10.82
C ALA A 76 -2.80 4.55 12.17
N CYS A 77 -2.83 3.23 12.32
CA CYS A 77 -2.42 2.49 13.51
C CYS A 77 -0.94 2.70 13.87
N ALA A 78 -0.04 2.77 12.88
CA ALA A 78 1.40 2.78 13.09
C ALA A 78 1.98 4.17 13.41
N PHE A 79 1.32 5.25 12.96
CA PHE A 79 1.93 6.58 12.91
C PHE A 79 1.06 7.71 13.49
N TYR A 80 -0.19 7.45 13.86
CA TYR A 80 -1.11 8.52 14.28
C TYR A 80 -1.91 8.16 15.53
N ASP A 81 -1.88 9.03 16.53
CA ASP A 81 -2.52 8.80 17.83
C ASP A 81 -4.04 9.05 17.81
N LYS A 82 -4.50 9.99 16.97
CA LYS A 82 -5.91 10.36 16.83
C LYS A 82 -6.25 10.39 15.35
N VAL A 83 -7.14 9.49 14.93
CA VAL A 83 -7.47 9.31 13.52
C VAL A 83 -8.96 9.48 13.32
N ASN A 84 -9.32 10.29 12.31
CA ASN A 84 -10.67 10.42 11.80
C ASN A 84 -10.66 10.03 10.34
N PHE A 85 -11.08 8.81 10.03
CA PHE A 85 -11.36 8.36 8.68
C PHE A 85 -12.47 9.21 8.08
N LEU A 86 -12.30 9.56 6.80
CA LEU A 86 -13.26 10.38 6.09
C LEU A 86 -14.18 9.51 5.23
N PRO A 87 -15.49 9.80 5.16
CA PRO A 87 -16.39 9.12 4.26
C PRO A 87 -16.06 9.46 2.80
N GLU A 88 -15.88 8.46 1.96
CA GLU A 88 -15.69 8.65 0.51
C GLU A 88 -16.97 9.22 -0.11
N THR A 89 -17.04 10.55 -0.19
CA THR A 89 -18.15 11.29 -0.81
C THR A 89 -17.87 11.59 -2.28
N ASN A 90 -16.58 11.58 -2.68
CA ASN A 90 -16.09 11.68 -4.05
C ASN A 90 -14.65 11.12 -4.14
N GLU A 91 -14.15 10.95 -5.37
CA GLU A 91 -12.78 10.44 -5.65
C GLU A 91 -11.64 11.32 -5.10
N LYS A 92 -11.93 12.54 -4.63
CA LYS A 92 -10.96 13.50 -4.08
C LYS A 92 -11.03 13.62 -2.56
N THR A 93 -11.59 12.63 -1.87
CA THR A 93 -11.61 12.61 -0.41
C THR A 93 -10.30 11.98 0.08
N PRO A 94 -9.55 12.62 0.99
CA PRO A 94 -8.43 11.98 1.68
C PRO A 94 -8.89 10.76 2.47
N ASP A 95 -7.97 9.83 2.74
CA ASP A 95 -8.31 8.62 3.48
C ASP A 95 -8.71 8.89 4.92
N PHE A 96 -7.94 9.72 5.61
CA PHE A 96 -8.19 10.12 6.99
C PHE A 96 -7.49 11.42 7.37
N CYS A 97 -7.86 12.00 8.50
CA CYS A 97 -7.17 13.14 9.12
C CYS A 97 -6.68 12.80 10.53
N SER A 98 -5.57 13.41 10.91
CA SER A 98 -5.05 13.39 12.28
C SER A 98 -4.58 14.79 12.67
N ASN A 99 -5.18 15.37 13.71
CA ASN A 99 -4.86 16.71 14.22
C ASN A 99 -4.69 17.75 13.08
N ASP A 100 -5.73 17.92 12.26
CA ASP A 100 -5.81 18.81 11.09
C ASP A 100 -4.89 18.47 9.90
N ILE A 101 -4.12 17.38 9.97
CA ILE A 101 -3.33 16.87 8.86
C ILE A 101 -4.14 15.82 8.10
N CYS A 102 -4.50 16.12 6.86
CA CYS A 102 -5.06 15.14 5.93
C CYS A 102 -3.97 14.15 5.47
N VAL A 103 -4.33 12.89 5.39
CA VAL A 103 -3.43 11.80 5.00
C VAL A 103 -4.05 11.03 3.85
N GLU A 104 -3.22 10.76 2.84
CA GLU A 104 -3.54 9.89 1.72
C GLU A 104 -2.52 8.75 1.66
N VAL A 105 -3.00 7.52 1.50
CA VAL A 105 -2.21 6.31 1.44
C VAL A 105 -2.34 5.70 0.05
N LYS A 106 -1.21 5.35 -0.55
CA LYS A 106 -1.15 4.62 -1.82
C LYS A 106 -0.28 3.39 -1.69
N THR A 107 -0.63 2.37 -2.46
CA THR A 107 0.10 1.10 -2.50
C THR A 107 0.81 0.93 -3.84
N ILE A 108 2.04 0.40 -3.81
CA ILE A 108 2.74 -0.13 -4.97
C ILE A 108 3.00 -1.60 -4.71
N ASP A 109 2.36 -2.48 -5.47
CA ASP A 109 2.59 -3.92 -5.37
C ASP A 109 3.29 -4.51 -6.61
N ASN A 110 3.88 -5.68 -6.40
CA ASN A 110 4.55 -6.46 -7.43
C ASN A 110 3.65 -6.80 -8.60
N SER A 111 2.38 -7.15 -8.36
CA SER A 111 1.47 -7.58 -9.42
C SER A 111 1.21 -6.48 -10.42
N ASP A 112 1.08 -5.24 -9.94
CA ASP A 112 0.87 -4.10 -10.80
C ASP A 112 2.16 -3.76 -11.55
N ILE A 113 3.33 -3.83 -10.89
CA ILE A 113 4.61 -3.49 -11.53
C ILE A 113 4.92 -4.52 -12.62
N GLU A 114 4.76 -5.79 -12.30
CA GLU A 114 4.97 -6.91 -13.19
C GLU A 114 3.97 -6.90 -14.35
N ARG A 115 2.70 -6.53 -14.12
CA ARG A 115 1.73 -6.27 -15.21
C ARG A 115 2.20 -5.16 -16.14
N LYS A 116 2.59 -3.99 -15.61
CA LYS A 116 3.11 -2.89 -16.47
C LYS A 116 4.38 -3.30 -17.22
N ARG A 117 5.28 -4.04 -16.58
CA ARG A 117 6.50 -4.58 -17.21
C ARG A 117 6.15 -5.56 -18.32
N GLN A 118 5.24 -6.50 -18.08
CA GLN A 118 4.76 -7.44 -19.10
C GLN A 118 4.08 -6.70 -20.26
N ASP A 119 3.25 -5.68 -19.99
CA ASP A 119 2.63 -4.86 -21.03
C ASP A 119 3.66 -4.06 -21.85
N GLU A 120 4.76 -3.61 -21.25
CA GLU A 120 5.86 -2.93 -21.95
C GLU A 120 6.72 -3.91 -22.75
N LEU A 121 7.04 -5.09 -22.20
CA LEU A 121 7.80 -6.15 -22.88
C LEU A 121 7.02 -6.81 -24.02
N ASN A 122 5.71 -6.99 -23.87
CA ASN A 122 4.83 -7.59 -24.88
C ASN A 122 4.52 -6.63 -26.05
N LYS A 123 4.96 -5.36 -25.99
CA LYS A 123 4.91 -4.43 -27.14
C LYS A 123 6.01 -4.70 -28.17
N GLY A 124 6.92 -5.64 -27.93
CA GLY A 124 7.96 -6.07 -28.87
C GLY A 124 7.68 -7.43 -29.53
N PRO A 125 8.10 -7.65 -30.78
CA PRO A 125 8.13 -9.00 -31.34
C PRO A 125 9.23 -9.78 -30.61
N TYR A 126 8.86 -10.93 -30.04
CA TYR A 126 9.74 -11.92 -29.37
C TYR A 126 10.15 -11.60 -27.92
N CYS A 127 9.59 -12.37 -26.98
CA CYS A 127 10.24 -12.70 -25.72
C CYS A 127 10.18 -14.22 -25.50
N ASN A 128 10.94 -14.97 -26.31
CA ASN A 128 11.38 -16.31 -25.94
C ASN A 128 12.48 -16.14 -24.89
N ILE A 129 12.17 -16.37 -23.62
CA ILE A 129 13.13 -16.26 -22.52
C ILE A 129 14.21 -17.34 -22.71
N SER A 130 15.40 -16.91 -23.14
CA SER A 130 16.61 -17.72 -23.22
C SER A 130 16.99 -18.30 -21.84
N PRO A 131 17.57 -19.52 -21.75
CA PRO A 131 17.77 -20.21 -20.47
C PRO A 131 18.82 -19.60 -19.53
N ALA A 132 19.63 -18.64 -19.96
CA ALA A 132 20.59 -17.96 -19.08
C ALA A 132 20.82 -16.53 -19.58
N LEU A 133 20.28 -15.55 -18.84
CA LEU A 133 20.61 -14.14 -19.08
C LEU A 133 22.07 -13.88 -18.68
N ASN A 134 22.78 -13.08 -19.46
CA ASN A 134 24.12 -12.61 -19.10
C ASN A 134 24.03 -11.46 -18.07
N GLN A 135 25.16 -11.12 -17.43
CA GLN A 135 25.19 -10.10 -16.37
C GLN A 135 24.70 -8.71 -16.84
N LYS A 136 24.99 -8.33 -18.09
CA LYS A 136 24.54 -7.05 -18.64
C LYS A 136 23.01 -7.04 -18.81
N GLU A 137 22.42 -8.12 -19.29
CA GLU A 137 20.97 -8.26 -19.41
C GLU A 137 20.29 -8.21 -18.03
N VAL A 138 20.89 -8.79 -17.00
CA VAL A 138 20.39 -8.70 -15.62
C VAL A 138 20.40 -7.25 -15.12
N GLU A 139 21.48 -6.50 -15.34
CA GLU A 139 21.56 -5.08 -14.96
C GLU A 139 20.61 -4.19 -15.75
N ASP A 140 20.43 -4.45 -17.05
CA ASP A 140 19.50 -3.70 -17.89
C ASP A 140 18.04 -3.90 -17.42
N ILE A 141 17.63 -5.15 -17.11
CA ILE A 141 16.30 -5.44 -16.57
C ILE A 141 16.14 -4.83 -15.16
N LYS A 142 17.18 -4.88 -14.33
CA LYS A 142 17.17 -4.26 -12.99
C LYS A 142 16.90 -2.77 -13.08
N LYS A 143 17.60 -2.07 -13.99
CA LYS A 143 17.40 -0.64 -14.23
C LYS A 143 16.01 -0.33 -14.74
N GLU A 144 15.51 -1.07 -15.72
CA GLU A 144 14.14 -0.92 -16.25
C GLU A 144 13.09 -1.10 -15.15
N PHE A 145 13.28 -2.10 -14.28
CA PHE A 145 12.41 -2.34 -13.14
C PHE A 145 12.40 -1.16 -12.17
N ILE A 146 13.56 -0.65 -11.76
CA ILE A 146 13.65 0.53 -10.89
C ILE A 146 12.98 1.75 -11.53
N GLU A 147 13.15 1.94 -12.84
CA GLU A 147 12.49 3.01 -13.59
C GLU A 147 10.96 2.86 -13.60
N CYS A 148 10.44 1.65 -13.81
CA CYS A 148 9.01 1.36 -13.78
C CYS A 148 8.40 1.65 -12.39
N VAL A 149 9.05 1.18 -11.33
CA VAL A 149 8.66 1.45 -9.94
C VAL A 149 8.68 2.96 -9.66
N GLY A 150 9.71 3.67 -10.09
CA GLY A 150 9.81 5.13 -9.95
C GLY A 150 8.72 5.90 -10.70
N LYS A 151 8.33 5.47 -11.90
CA LYS A 151 7.19 6.06 -12.63
C LYS A 151 5.90 5.92 -11.84
N LYS A 152 5.62 4.74 -11.30
CA LYS A 152 4.42 4.51 -10.46
C LYS A 152 4.41 5.34 -9.20
N PHE A 153 5.54 5.41 -8.51
CA PHE A 153 5.67 6.24 -7.33
C PHE A 153 5.31 7.70 -7.63
N THR A 154 5.77 8.21 -8.77
CA THR A 154 5.42 9.55 -9.25
C THR A 154 3.92 9.69 -9.55
N GLU A 155 3.32 8.70 -10.24
CA GLU A 155 1.88 8.68 -10.53
C GLU A 155 1.04 8.70 -9.25
N HIS A 156 1.38 7.86 -8.27
CA HIS A 156 0.66 7.78 -6.99
C HIS A 156 0.78 9.07 -6.18
N ILE A 157 1.96 9.69 -6.16
CA ILE A 157 2.13 11.02 -5.53
C ILE A 157 1.22 12.05 -6.19
N ASN A 158 1.17 12.09 -7.52
CA ASN A 158 0.35 13.07 -8.23
C ASN A 158 -1.14 12.87 -7.95
N LYS A 159 -1.63 11.63 -7.98
CA LYS A 159 -3.01 11.30 -7.58
C LYS A 159 -3.30 11.72 -6.14
N ALA A 160 -2.39 11.41 -5.22
CA ALA A 160 -2.57 11.75 -3.81
C ALA A 160 -2.61 13.26 -3.57
N LYS A 161 -1.83 14.04 -4.33
CA LYS A 161 -1.91 15.52 -4.29
C LYS A 161 -3.27 16.04 -4.73
N GLU A 162 -3.89 15.42 -5.74
CA GLU A 162 -5.22 15.81 -6.20
C GLU A 162 -6.31 15.55 -5.14
N GLN A 163 -6.15 14.50 -4.34
CA GLN A 163 -7.08 14.13 -3.26
C GLN A 163 -6.88 14.99 -2.00
N LEU A 164 -5.65 15.34 -1.68
CA LEU A 164 -5.33 16.20 -0.53
C LEU A 164 -5.65 17.68 -0.76
N ASN A 165 -6.03 18.08 -1.98
CA ASN A 165 -6.37 19.46 -2.36
C ASN A 165 -5.20 20.46 -2.11
N PRO A 166 -5.32 21.77 -2.42
CA PRO A 166 -4.21 22.73 -2.30
C PRO A 166 -3.69 22.96 -0.87
N GLY A 167 -4.42 22.49 0.15
CA GLY A 167 -4.11 22.69 1.56
C GLY A 167 -2.90 21.89 2.04
N GLY A 168 -2.48 20.86 1.30
CA GLY A 168 -1.36 20.01 1.68
C GLY A 168 -1.75 18.84 2.59
N GLY A 169 -0.75 18.10 3.07
CA GLY A 169 -0.98 16.93 3.92
C GLY A 169 0.16 15.91 3.87
N HIS A 170 -0.10 14.72 4.39
CA HIS A 170 0.84 13.60 4.34
C HIS A 170 0.45 12.62 3.23
N ILE A 171 1.41 12.28 2.39
CA ILE A 171 1.27 11.22 1.39
C ILE A 171 2.13 10.05 1.85
N TRP A 172 1.51 8.91 2.09
CA TRP A 172 2.18 7.66 2.40
C TRP A 172 2.14 6.72 1.21
N ILE A 173 3.32 6.24 0.79
CA ILE A 173 3.42 5.18 -0.22
C ILE A 173 3.90 3.90 0.46
N ILE A 174 3.03 2.90 0.55
CA ILE A 174 3.42 1.55 0.95
C ILE A 174 3.88 0.81 -0.29
N TYR A 175 5.04 0.17 -0.23
CA TYR A 175 5.51 -0.68 -1.32
C TYR A 175 5.77 -2.11 -0.83
N ALA A 176 5.26 -3.06 -1.60
CA ALA A 176 5.49 -4.50 -1.44
C ALA A 176 6.10 -5.01 -2.73
N ILE A 177 7.43 -4.98 -2.79
CA ILE A 177 8.20 -5.32 -3.99
C ILE A 177 9.17 -6.44 -3.63
N ASP A 178 8.82 -7.67 -4.00
CA ASP A 178 9.77 -8.76 -4.06
C ASP A 178 10.64 -8.60 -5.30
N SER A 179 11.95 -8.77 -5.13
CA SER A 179 12.86 -8.84 -6.27
C SER A 179 12.57 -10.13 -7.05
N PRO A 180 12.40 -10.08 -8.38
CA PRO A 180 12.41 -11.29 -9.20
C PRO A 180 13.58 -12.22 -8.82
N PRO A 181 13.38 -13.54 -8.76
CA PRO A 181 14.39 -14.50 -8.29
C PRO A 181 15.75 -14.44 -9.02
N LYS A 182 15.79 -13.82 -10.21
CA LYS A 182 16.99 -13.65 -11.03
C LYS A 182 17.85 -12.44 -10.61
N PHE A 183 17.35 -11.57 -9.74
CA PHE A 183 18.13 -10.50 -9.12
C PHE A 183 18.71 -11.04 -7.80
N TYR A 184 19.98 -11.41 -7.82
CA TYR A 184 20.67 -11.97 -6.64
C TYR A 184 20.91 -10.95 -5.50
N GLU A 185 20.33 -9.74 -5.57
CA GLU A 185 20.50 -8.65 -4.60
C GLU A 185 19.16 -8.07 -4.13
N LYS A 186 19.13 -7.59 -2.87
CA LYS A 186 17.99 -6.83 -2.31
C LYS A 186 17.90 -5.45 -2.99
N ILE A 187 17.11 -5.36 -4.05
CA ILE A 187 16.90 -4.14 -4.86
C ILE A 187 16.21 -2.98 -4.11
N ASN A 188 15.66 -3.25 -2.91
CA ASN A 188 14.92 -2.28 -2.11
C ASN A 188 15.70 -0.98 -1.89
N LYS A 189 17.01 -1.07 -1.61
CA LYS A 189 17.84 0.13 -1.40
C LYS A 189 17.91 1.02 -2.65
N GLU A 190 17.96 0.42 -3.84
CA GLU A 190 18.00 1.19 -5.09
C GLU A 190 16.64 1.80 -5.44
N ILE A 191 15.55 1.09 -5.11
CA ILE A 191 14.20 1.62 -5.20
C ILE A 191 14.02 2.82 -4.26
N GLU A 192 14.44 2.69 -3.00
CA GLU A 192 14.36 3.76 -2.00
C GLU A 192 15.20 4.98 -2.41
N ASN A 193 16.43 4.77 -2.90
CA ASN A 193 17.25 5.83 -3.47
C ASN A 193 16.50 6.55 -4.62
N ARG A 194 15.83 5.78 -5.49
CA ARG A 194 15.04 6.34 -6.59
C ARG A 194 13.85 7.15 -6.08
N PHE A 195 13.16 6.70 -5.03
CA PHE A 195 12.07 7.46 -4.40
C PHE A 195 12.57 8.78 -3.82
N ASP A 196 13.70 8.78 -3.12
CA ASP A 196 14.31 9.99 -2.58
C ASP A 196 14.66 11.02 -3.66
N GLU A 197 15.19 10.56 -4.79
CA GLU A 197 15.44 11.43 -5.95
C GLU A 197 14.15 12.06 -6.48
N ILE A 198 13.08 11.27 -6.60
CA ILE A 198 11.79 11.75 -7.08
C ILE A 198 11.21 12.79 -6.11
N ILE A 199 11.23 12.51 -4.80
CA ILE A 199 10.75 13.45 -3.78
C ILE A 199 11.51 14.77 -3.86
N LYS A 200 12.85 14.72 -3.98
CA LYS A 200 13.69 15.91 -4.13
C LYS A 200 13.34 16.71 -5.39
N LYS A 201 13.09 16.03 -6.52
CA LYS A 201 12.72 16.67 -7.79
C LYS A 201 11.33 17.30 -7.77
N LEU A 202 10.38 16.67 -7.10
CA LEU A 202 8.99 17.14 -7.04
C LEU A 202 8.81 18.39 -6.17
N GLN A 203 9.80 18.75 -5.34
CA GLN A 203 9.80 19.91 -4.44
C GLN A 203 8.41 20.24 -3.87
N PRO A 204 7.74 19.28 -3.21
CA PRO A 204 6.33 19.45 -2.87
C PRO A 204 6.18 20.53 -1.81
N LYS A 205 5.64 21.69 -2.18
CA LYS A 205 5.18 22.69 -1.21
C LYS A 205 3.93 22.13 -0.52
N ASN A 206 3.88 22.24 0.79
CA ASN A 206 2.75 21.84 1.65
C ASN A 206 2.48 20.32 1.76
N PHE A 207 3.29 19.43 1.15
CA PHE A 207 3.14 17.99 1.34
C PHE A 207 4.36 17.36 2.02
N CYS A 208 4.11 16.44 2.96
CA CYS A 208 5.10 15.52 3.48
C CYS A 208 4.93 14.18 2.79
N ILE A 209 5.88 13.79 1.94
CA ILE A 209 5.86 12.50 1.25
C ILE A 209 6.71 11.51 2.04
N ARG A 210 6.13 10.37 2.38
CA ARG A 210 6.79 9.27 3.09
C ARG A 210 6.54 7.97 2.37
N TYR A 211 7.47 7.03 2.51
CA TYR A 211 7.31 5.68 1.99
C TYR A 211 7.76 4.65 3.02
N ILE A 212 7.22 3.44 2.94
CA ILE A 212 7.60 2.33 3.82
C ILE A 212 7.39 0.99 3.11
N ASN A 213 8.36 0.07 3.28
CA ASN A 213 8.19 -1.29 2.82
C ASN A 213 7.10 -2.00 3.65
N PHE A 214 6.23 -2.78 3.03
CA PHE A 214 5.14 -3.44 3.72
C PHE A 214 5.60 -4.34 4.89
N GLU A 215 6.70 -5.09 4.74
CA GLU A 215 7.25 -5.89 5.84
C GLU A 215 7.74 -5.02 7.00
N SER A 216 8.42 -3.90 6.71
CA SER A 216 8.82 -2.95 7.74
C SER A 216 7.63 -2.28 8.44
N LEU A 217 6.51 -2.07 7.72
CA LEU A 217 5.27 -1.58 8.33
C LEU A 217 4.69 -2.62 9.28
N ARG A 218 4.63 -3.91 8.88
CA ARG A 218 4.16 -5.00 9.73
C ARG A 218 5.01 -5.13 11.00
N GLU A 219 6.32 -5.08 10.87
CA GLU A 219 7.25 -5.07 12.01
C GLU A 219 7.01 -3.86 12.93
N LYS A 220 6.82 -2.67 12.37
CA LYS A 220 6.57 -1.46 13.15
C LYS A 220 5.26 -1.53 13.94
N ILE A 221 4.22 -2.14 13.38
CA ILE A 221 2.92 -2.30 14.05
C ILE A 221 2.99 -3.37 15.14
N ALA A 222 3.76 -4.44 14.91
CA ALA A 222 3.87 -5.56 15.84
C ALA A 222 4.62 -5.19 17.13
N ASN A 223 5.59 -4.28 17.05
CA ASN A 223 6.44 -3.83 18.15
C ASN A 223 5.83 -2.67 18.92
#